data_AF-A0A945L9T5-F1
#
_entry.id   AF-A0A945L9T5-F1
#
_cell.length_a   1.000
_cell.length_b   1.000
_cell.length_c   1.000
_cell.angle_alpha   90.00
_cell.angle_beta   90.00
_cell.angle_gamma   90.00
#
_symmetry.space_group_name_H-M   'P 1'
#
loop_
_entity.id
_entity.type
_entity.pdbx_description
1 polymer ?
#
loop_
_entity_poly.entity_id
_entity_poly.type
_entity_poly.pdbx_seq_one_letter_code
_entity_poly.pdbx_strand_id
1 'polypeptide(L)' 'MNNIFTHHPNSIGESYFKHLLKSLKFSLILLFLSFKALVHAFLPFLYKTAVSDRIITLSIDLKKRKDQSKEVN' A
#
# COMPACT_ATOMS: atom_id res chain seq x y z
N MET A 1 -12.12 -20.53 17.27
CA MET A 1 -12.73 -19.37 16.57
C MET A 1 -11.63 -18.67 15.80
N ASN A 2 -11.79 -18.42 14.49
CA ASN A 2 -10.80 -17.65 13.73
C ASN A 2 -10.98 -16.16 14.05
N ASN A 3 -9.98 -15.55 14.68
CA ASN A 3 -9.99 -14.11 14.96
C ASN A 3 -9.71 -13.36 13.65
N ILE A 4 -10.70 -12.63 13.14
CA ILE A 4 -10.62 -11.90 11.87
C ILE A 4 -9.54 -10.82 11.83
N PHE A 5 -9.17 -10.26 13.00
CA PHE A 5 -8.13 -9.24 13.09
C PHE A 5 -6.73 -9.82 13.02
N THR A 6 -6.52 -11.04 13.51
CA THR A 6 -5.18 -11.65 13.59
C THR A 6 -4.96 -12.75 12.57
N HIS A 7 -6.01 -13.38 12.04
CA HIS A 7 -5.90 -14.46 11.07
C HIS A 7 -5.11 -14.03 9.82
N HIS A 8 -5.50 -12.92 9.18
CA HIS A 8 -4.80 -12.42 8.00
C HIS A 8 -3.37 -11.93 8.28
N PRO A 9 -3.10 -11.08 9.28
CA PRO A 9 -1.73 -10.70 9.61
C PRO A 9 -0.84 -11.91 9.92
N ASN A 10 -1.35 -12.89 10.66
CA ASN A 10 -0.59 -14.09 11.00
C ASN A 10 -0.27 -14.95 9.76
N SER A 11 -1.18 -15.04 8.78
CA SER A 11 -0.95 -15.82 7.55
C SER A 11 0.18 -15.25 6.67
N ILE A 12 0.66 -14.04 6.97
CA ILE A 12 1.78 -13.40 6.28
C ILE A 12 2.95 -13.09 7.23
N GLY A 13 2.96 -13.68 8.42
CA GLY A 13 4.04 -13.52 9.41
C GLY A 13 4.08 -12.13 10.08
N GLU A 14 2.95 -11.45 10.21
CA GLU A 14 2.85 -10.13 10.85
C GLU A 14 1.94 -10.13 12.08
N SER A 15 2.32 -9.37 13.11
CA SER A 15 1.39 -9.03 14.19
C SER A 15 0.36 -8.02 13.69
N TYR A 16 -0.82 -8.00 14.33
CA TYR A 16 -1.90 -7.06 13.99
C TYR A 16 -1.41 -5.60 13.92
N PHE A 17 -0.66 -5.14 14.93
CA PHE A 17 -0.14 -3.77 14.95
C PHE A 17 0.87 -3.49 13.84
N LYS A 18 1.75 -4.45 13.51
CA LYS A 18 2.70 -4.31 12.39
C LYS A 18 1.95 -4.20 11.06
N HIS A 19 0.90 -5.01 10.88
CA HIS A 19 0.06 -4.97 9.70
C HIS A 19 -0.71 -3.65 9.59
N LEU A 20 -1.36 -3.22 10.69
CA LEU A 20 -2.10 -1.96 10.79
C LEU A 20 -1.24 -0.76 10.42
N LEU A 21 -0.07 -0.61 11.04
CA LEU A 21 0.83 0.53 10.80
C LEU A 21 1.32 0.54 9.35
N LYS A 22 1.63 -0.62 8.77
CA LYS A 22 2.00 -0.70 7.35
C LYS A 22 0.84 -0.29 6.47
N SER A 23 -0.37 -0.81 6.69
CA SER A 23 -1.56 -0.47 5.90
C SER A 23 -1.93 1.02 6.01
N LEU A 24 -1.80 1.62 7.19
CA LEU A 24 -1.94 3.07 7.39
C LEU A 24 -0.90 3.86 6.58
N LYS A 25 0.37 3.42 6.57
CA LYS A 25 1.41 4.04 5.73
C LYS A 25 1.05 3.99 4.24
N PHE A 26 0.58 2.85 3.73
CA PHE A 26 0.12 2.74 2.33
C PHE A 26 -1.06 3.69 2.06
N SER A 27 -2.05 3.72 2.96
CA SER A 27 -3.21 4.60 2.85
C SER A 27 -2.82 6.08 2.75
N LEU A 28 -1.95 6.57 3.63
CA LEU A 28 -1.47 7.95 3.59
C LEU A 28 -0.74 8.27 2.30
N ILE A 29 0.14 7.38 1.81
CA ILE A 29 0.84 7.62 0.54
C ILE A 29 -0.15 7.68 -0.63
N LEU A 30 -1.10 6.75 -0.71
CA LEU A 30 -2.12 6.75 -1.77
C LEU A 30 -3.00 8.01 -1.72
N LEU A 31 -3.35 8.49 -0.53
CA LEU A 31 -4.09 9.74 -0.36
C LEU A 31 -3.30 10.93 -0.92
N PHE A 32 -2.00 11.03 -0.62
CA PHE A 32 -1.15 12.08 -1.21
C PHE A 32 -0.97 11.94 -2.71
N LEU A 33 -0.90 10.73 -3.25
CA LEU A 33 -0.82 10.52 -4.71
C LEU A 33 -2.13 10.92 -5.39
N SER A 34 -3.27 10.61 -4.79
CA SER A 34 -4.59 11.07 -5.25
C SER A 34 -4.65 12.59 -5.30
N PHE A 35 -4.22 13.26 -4.23
CA PHE A 35 -4.14 14.72 -4.20
C PHE A 35 -3.22 15.28 -5.30
N LYS A 36 -2.04 14.69 -5.52
CA LYS A 36 -1.13 15.10 -6.60
C LYS A 36 -1.75 14.92 -7.99
N ALA A 37 -2.44 13.80 -8.23
CA ALA A 37 -3.16 13.55 -9.48
C ALA A 37 -4.26 14.60 -9.71
N LEU A 38 -5.01 14.93 -8.65
CA LEU A 38 -6.03 15.97 -8.69
C LEU A 38 -5.43 17.33 -9.05
N VAL A 39 -4.34 17.75 -8.39
CA VAL A 39 -3.66 19.02 -8.72
C VAL A 39 -3.14 19.01 -10.16
N HIS A 40 -2.53 17.91 -10.61
CA HIS A 40 -2.04 17.77 -11.98
C HIS A 40 -3.16 17.88 -13.03
N ALA A 41 -4.36 17.40 -12.73
CA ALA A 41 -5.51 17.48 -13.63
C ALA A 41 -5.91 18.95 -13.95
N PHE A 42 -5.72 19.87 -13.00
CA PHE A 42 -5.93 21.31 -13.20
C PHE A 42 -4.65 22.04 -13.66
N LEU A 43 -3.48 21.57 -13.22
CA LEU A 43 -2.18 22.18 -13.45
C LEU A 43 -1.21 21.15 -14.08
N PRO A 44 -1.28 20.91 -15.41
CA PRO A 44 -0.59 19.79 -16.07
C PRO A 44 0.95 19.89 -16.05
N PHE A 45 1.50 21.03 -15.66
CA PHE A 45 2.94 21.22 -15.51
C PHE A 45 3.49 20.80 -14.13
N LEU A 46 2.62 20.61 -13.11
CA LEU A 46 3.01 20.11 -11.78
C LEU A 46 2.95 18.59 -11.73
N TYR A 47 3.80 17.94 -10.92
CA TYR A 47 3.72 16.50 -10.62
C TYR A 47 3.72 15.52 -11.82
N LYS A 48 4.29 15.91 -12.97
CA LYS A 48 4.24 15.17 -14.25
C LYS A 48 4.47 13.65 -14.17
N THR A 49 5.43 13.19 -13.35
CA THR A 49 5.73 11.76 -13.17
C THR A 49 5.48 11.26 -11.74
N ALA A 50 5.17 12.16 -10.80
CA ALA A 50 5.22 11.87 -9.38
C ALA A 50 4.24 10.77 -8.94
N VAL A 51 3.09 10.67 -9.61
CA VAL A 51 2.09 9.63 -9.35
C VAL A 51 2.60 8.28 -9.89
N SER A 52 3.00 8.24 -11.16
CA SER A 52 3.48 7.03 -11.83
C SER A 52 4.71 6.42 -11.14
N ASP A 53 5.73 7.24 -10.86
CA ASP A 53 6.97 6.78 -10.23
C ASP A 53 6.70 6.13 -8.86
N ARG A 54 5.81 6.76 -8.08
CA ARG A 54 5.50 6.30 -6.72
C ARG A 54 4.55 5.11 -6.71
N ILE A 55 3.53 5.08 -7.57
CA ILE A 55 2.58 3.97 -7.62
C ILE A 55 3.26 2.68 -8.09
N ILE A 56 4.21 2.77 -9.03
CA ILE A 56 5.02 1.62 -9.47
C ILE A 56 5.82 1.06 -8.30
N THR A 57 6.53 1.92 -7.57
CA THR A 57 7.29 1.49 -6.38
C THR A 57 6.39 0.82 -5.34
N LEU A 58 5.22 1.41 -5.04
CA LEU A 58 4.25 0.82 -4.10
C LEU A 58 3.72 -0.53 -4.59
N SER A 59 3.48 -0.68 -5.90
CA SER A 59 2.99 -1.93 -6.48
C SER A 59 3.99 -3.07 -6.34
N ILE A 60 5.30 -2.78 -6.46
CA ILE A 60 6.37 -3.76 -6.23
C ILE A 60 6.35 -4.23 -4.76
N ASP A 61 6.25 -3.29 -3.82
CA ASP A 61 6.16 -3.62 -2.39
C ASP A 61 4.91 -4.46 -2.06
N LEU A 62 3.76 -4.09 -2.62
CA LEU A 62 2.50 -4.82 -2.43
C LEU A 62 2.56 -6.22 -3.05
N LYS A 63 3.18 -6.36 -4.23
CA LYS A 63 3.37 -7.66 -4.89
C LYS A 63 4.24 -8.58 -4.03
N LYS A 64 5.37 -8.09 -3.53
CA LYS A 64 6.24 -8.84 -2.62
C LYS A 64 5.48 -9.36 -1.40
N ARG A 65 4.60 -8.53 -0.82
CA ARG A 65 3.78 -8.94 0.35
C ARG A 65 2.68 -9.95 -0.02
N LYS A 66 2.08 -9.81 -1.20
CA LYS A 66 1.12 -10.79 -1.72
C LYS A 66 1.77 -12.16 -1.91
N ASP A 67 3.00 -12.19 -2.40
CA ASP A 67 3.73 -13.45 -2.63
C ASP A 67 4.13 -14.12 -1.31
N GLN A 68 4.49 -13.35 -0.27
CA GLN A 68 4.68 -13.88 1.09
C GLN A 68 3.43 -14.58 1.65
N SER A 69 2.23 -14.13 1.27
CA SER A 69 0.99 -14.82 1.66
C SER A 69 0.79 -16.17 0.97
N LYS A 70 1.48 -16.42 -0.15
CA LYS A 70 1.37 -17.67 -0.90
C LYS A 70 2.39 -18.71 -0.46
N GLU A 71 3.57 -18.28 0.00
CA GLU A 71 4.62 -19.17 0.51
C GLU A 71 4.28 -19.83 1.86
N VAL A 72 3.28 -19.30 2.58
CA VAL A 72 2.85 -19.77 3.92
C VAL A 72 1.65 -20.75 3.84
N ASN A 73 1.11 -21.01 2.64
CA ASN A 73 0.03 -21.99 2.43
C ASN A 73 0.55 -23.32 1.87
#